data_AF-A0A3M1NGK6-F1
#
_entry.id   AF-A0A3M1NGK6-F1
#
_cell.length_a   1.000
_cell.length_b   1.000
_cell.length_c   1.000
_cell.angle_alpha   90.00
_cell.angle_beta   90.00
_cell.angle_gamma   90.00
#
_symmetry.space_group_name_H-M   'P 1'
#
loop_
_entity.id
_entity.type
_entity.pdbx_description
1 polymer ?
#
loop_
_entity_poly.entity_id
_entity_poly.type
_entity_poly.pdbx_seq_one_letter_code
_entity_poly.pdbx_strand_id
1 'polypeptide(L)'
;MLDALKTHLARIADLNAAAAVLEWDQETYMPVGAAEVRAAQITTLRRMAHELFTDDATGDLLDRAAETLDEQDGGLDAALIRVT
;
A
#
# COMPACT_ATOMS: atom_id res chain seq x y z
N MET A 1 -2.19 -14.72 11.50
CA MET A 1 -1.23 -14.57 10.39
C MET A 1 -1.81 -13.64 9.35
N LEU A 2 -2.99 -13.95 8.84
CA LEU A 2 -3.77 -13.06 7.99
C LEU A 2 -3.96 -11.63 8.54
N ASP A 3 -4.24 -11.45 9.84
CA ASP A 3 -4.39 -10.11 10.43
C ASP A 3 -3.09 -9.29 10.38
N ALA A 4 -1.93 -9.95 10.46
CA ALA A 4 -0.64 -9.28 10.35
C ALA A 4 -0.38 -8.83 8.90
N LEU A 5 -0.70 -9.69 7.92
CA LEU A 5 -0.67 -9.32 6.51
C LEU A 5 -1.62 -8.14 6.22
N LYS A 6 -2.87 -8.20 6.69
CA LYS A 6 -3.85 -7.12 6.52
C LYS A 6 -3.36 -5.81 7.14
N THR A 7 -2.78 -5.87 8.33
CA THR A 7 -2.20 -4.68 9.00
C THR A 7 -1.05 -4.08 8.20
N HIS A 8 -0.16 -4.94 7.67
CA HIS A 8 0.96 -4.52 6.83
C HIS A 8 0.50 -3.87 5.52
N LEU A 9 -0.42 -4.51 4.80
CA LEU A 9 -1.00 -3.98 3.56
C LEU A 9 -1.83 -2.71 3.79
N ALA A 10 -2.54 -2.59 4.91
CA ALA A 10 -3.27 -1.39 5.27
C ALA A 10 -2.35 -0.17 5.39
N ARG A 11 -1.15 -0.33 5.99
CA ARG A 11 -0.16 0.75 6.07
C ARG A 11 0.31 1.21 4.68
N ILE A 12 0.50 0.27 3.75
CA ILE A 12 0.87 0.57 2.36
C ILE A 12 -0.29 1.30 1.64
N ALA A 13 -1.52 0.86 1.87
CA ALA A 13 -2.71 1.50 1.33
C ALA A 13 -2.87 2.94 1.84
N ASP A 14 -2.65 3.19 3.14
CA ASP A 14 -2.74 4.52 3.75
C ASP A 14 -1.70 5.49 3.15
N LEU A 15 -0.46 5.03 2.92
CA LEU A 15 0.58 5.85 2.28
C LEU A 15 0.19 6.23 0.84
N ASN A 16 -0.36 5.28 0.09
CA ASN A 16 -0.86 5.53 -1.26
C ASN A 16 -2.07 6.46 -1.29
N ALA A 17 -2.99 6.33 -0.33
CA ALA A 17 -4.15 7.20 -0.19
C ALA A 17 -3.72 8.64 0.16
N ALA A 18 -2.76 8.80 1.08
CA ALA A 18 -2.20 10.10 1.42
C ALA A 18 -1.53 10.76 0.20
N ALA A 19 -0.76 10.00 -0.59
CA ALA A 19 -0.19 10.49 -1.83
C ALA A 19 -1.27 10.94 -2.84
N ALA A 20 -2.35 10.16 -2.99
CA ALA A 20 -3.46 10.50 -3.88
C ALA A 20 -4.19 11.79 -3.46
N VAL A 21 -4.36 12.03 -2.15
CA VAL A 21 -4.91 13.31 -1.66
C VAL A 21 -4.01 14.48 -2.02
N LEU A 22 -2.68 14.32 -1.89
CA LEU A 22 -1.72 15.36 -2.27
C LEU A 22 -1.68 15.60 -3.79
N GLU A 23 -1.84 14.55 -4.60
CA GLU A 23 -1.97 14.65 -6.06
C GLU A 23 -3.25 15.41 -6.43
N TRP A 24 -4.39 15.09 -5.80
CA TRP A 24 -5.64 15.84 -6.01
C TRP A 24 -5.51 17.32 -5.64
N ASP A 25 -4.89 17.63 -4.50
CA ASP A 25 -4.67 19.02 -4.08
C ASP A 25 -3.72 19.75 -5.04
N GLN A 26 -2.71 19.06 -5.61
CA GLN A 26 -1.83 19.62 -6.66
C GLN A 26 -2.63 20.15 -7.86
N GLU A 27 -3.65 19.41 -8.28
CA GLU A 27 -4.45 19.73 -9.48
C GLU A 27 -5.60 20.71 -9.21
N THR A 28 -5.95 20.96 -7.95
CA THR A 28 -7.16 21.73 -7.59
C THR A 28 -6.87 23.00 -6.81
N TYR A 29 -6.07 22.93 -5.75
CA TYR A 29 -5.91 24.01 -4.77
C TYR A 29 -4.48 24.47 -4.55
N MET A 30 -3.48 23.72 -5.02
CA MET A 30 -2.07 24.03 -4.78
C MET A 30 -1.70 25.42 -5.32
N PRO A 31 -1.05 26.27 -4.51
CA PRO A 31 -0.62 27.59 -4.96
C PRO A 31 0.53 27.51 -5.97
N VAL A 32 0.61 28.51 -6.83
CA VAL A 32 1.71 28.66 -7.79
C VAL A 32 3.05 28.73 -7.03
N GLY A 33 4.05 27.97 -7.51
CA GLY A 33 5.39 27.91 -6.92
C GLY A 33 5.61 26.78 -5.91
N ALA A 34 4.58 26.02 -5.52
CA ALA A 34 4.70 24.90 -4.58
C ALA A 34 5.03 23.53 -5.25
N ALA A 35 5.18 23.49 -6.58
CA ALA A 35 5.30 22.26 -7.34
C ALA A 35 6.46 21.35 -6.88
N GLU A 36 7.65 21.93 -6.63
CA GLU A 36 8.82 21.15 -6.21
C GLU A 36 8.62 20.49 -4.85
N VAL A 37 8.10 21.25 -3.87
CA VAL A 37 7.83 20.73 -2.52
C VAL A 37 6.73 19.67 -2.57
N ARG A 38 5.67 19.90 -3.36
CA ARG A 38 4.58 18.92 -3.54
C ARG A 38 5.08 17.62 -4.17
N ALA A 39 5.88 17.72 -5.23
CA ALA A 39 6.49 16.55 -5.87
C ALA A 39 7.37 15.75 -4.90
N ALA A 40 8.15 16.43 -4.05
CA ALA A 40 8.99 15.76 -3.04
C ALA A 40 8.15 15.02 -1.98
N GLN A 41 7.02 15.60 -1.53
CA GLN A 41 6.10 14.96 -0.59
C GLN A 41 5.48 13.70 -1.18
N ILE A 42 4.93 13.79 -2.40
CA ILE A 42 4.34 12.64 -3.11
C ILE A 42 5.40 11.56 -3.33
N THR A 43 6.58 11.93 -3.82
CA THR A 43 7.69 10.99 -4.06
C THR A 43 8.08 10.25 -2.78
N THR A 44 8.16 10.96 -1.65
CA THR A 44 8.51 10.36 -0.36
C THR A 44 7.48 9.31 0.05
N LEU A 45 6.19 9.62 -0.03
CA LEU A 45 5.11 8.70 0.33
C LEU A 45 5.08 7.47 -0.61
N ARG A 46 5.16 7.69 -1.93
CA ARG A 46 5.16 6.62 -2.93
C ARG A 46 6.37 5.71 -2.79
N ARG A 47 7.57 6.27 -2.53
CA ARG A 47 8.78 5.49 -2.26
C ARG A 47 8.61 4.60 -1.03
N MET A 48 8.13 5.15 0.09
CA MET A 48 7.92 4.36 1.31
C MET A 48 6.88 3.25 1.10
N ALA A 49 5.78 3.53 0.38
CA ALA A 49 4.79 2.51 0.06
C ALA A 49 5.38 1.39 -0.80
N HIS A 50 6.18 1.74 -1.82
CA HIS A 50 6.86 0.79 -2.70
C HIS A 50 7.90 -0.05 -1.96
N GLU A 51 8.75 0.56 -1.14
CA GLU A 51 9.75 -0.13 -0.32
C GLU A 51 9.09 -1.12 0.63
N LEU A 52 8.04 -0.70 1.35
CA LEU A 52 7.31 -1.61 2.25
C LEU A 52 6.64 -2.77 1.49
N PHE A 53 6.08 -2.51 0.31
CA PHE A 53 5.41 -3.54 -0.48
C PHE A 53 6.40 -4.57 -1.06
N THR A 54 7.61 -4.12 -1.42
CA THR A 54 8.65 -4.97 -2.05
C THR A 54 9.65 -5.55 -1.05
N ASP A 55 9.49 -5.26 0.24
CA ASP A 55 10.27 -5.85 1.33
C ASP A 55 10.01 -7.37 1.44
N ASP A 56 11.06 -8.15 1.76
CA ASP A 56 11.00 -9.59 2.01
C ASP A 56 9.92 -9.92 3.05
N ALA A 57 9.72 -9.03 4.03
CA ALA A 57 8.67 -9.18 5.04
C ALA A 57 7.25 -9.28 4.45
N THR A 58 6.98 -8.66 3.30
CA THR A 58 5.68 -8.80 2.61
C THR A 58 5.51 -10.21 2.07
N GLY A 59 6.54 -10.77 1.44
CA GLY A 59 6.55 -12.15 0.95
C GLY A 59 6.35 -13.16 2.08
N ASP A 60 7.10 -13.01 3.17
CA ASP A 60 6.97 -13.87 4.35
C ASP A 60 5.55 -13.83 4.95
N LEU A 61 4.92 -12.66 4.98
CA LEU A 61 3.55 -12.52 5.48
C LEU A 61 2.52 -13.14 4.53
N LEU A 62 2.73 -13.07 3.21
CA LEU A 62 1.88 -13.70 2.20
C LEU A 62 1.96 -15.23 2.32
N ASP A 63 3.17 -15.79 2.36
CA ASP A 63 3.39 -17.24 2.49
C ASP A 63 2.75 -17.79 3.76
N ARG A 64 2.97 -17.14 4.90
CA ARG A 64 2.38 -17.53 6.19
C ARG A 64 0.86 -17.37 6.23
N ALA A 65 0.31 -16.42 5.48
CA ALA A 65 -1.14 -16.28 5.39
C ALA A 65 -1.74 -17.36 4.48
N ALA A 66 -1.05 -17.74 3.40
CA ALA A 66 -1.47 -18.80 2.49
C ALA A 66 -1.55 -20.17 3.18
N GLU A 67 -0.62 -20.49 4.09
CA GLU A 67 -0.65 -21.71 4.90
C GLU A 67 -1.92 -21.86 5.76
N THR A 68 -2.62 -20.75 6.04
CA THR A 68 -3.81 -20.74 6.90
C THR A 68 -5.13 -20.84 6.13
N LEU A 69 -5.09 -20.78 4.80
CA LEU A 69 -6.29 -20.84 3.96
C LEU A 69 -6.41 -22.20 3.28
N ASP A 70 -7.64 -22.68 3.18
CA ASP A 70 -7.97 -23.84 2.34
C ASP A 70 -7.90 -23.42 0.86
N GLU A 71 -7.28 -24.23 0.00
CA GLU A 71 -7.12 -23.94 -1.43
C GLU A 71 -8.48 -23.78 -2.14
N GLN A 72 -9.55 -24.33 -1.57
CA GLN A 72 -10.92 -24.21 -2.08
C GLN A 72 -11.68 -23.00 -1.55
N ASP A 73 -11.08 -22.18 -0.67
CA ASP A 73 -11.72 -20.98 -0.16
C ASP A 73 -11.79 -19.89 -1.24
N GLY A 74 -13.01 -19.53 -1.61
CA GLY A 74 -13.34 -18.45 -2.55
C GLY A 74 -13.50 -17.08 -1.87
N GLY A 75 -13.25 -16.99 -0.56
CA GLY A 75 -13.45 -15.79 0.23
C GLY A 75 -12.55 -14.61 -0.16
N LEU A 76 -12.89 -13.43 0.36
CA LEU A 76 -12.13 -12.19 0.14
C LEU A 76 -10.67 -12.31 0.61
N ASP A 77 -10.42 -13.09 1.65
CA ASP A 77 -9.08 -13.27 2.21
C ASP A 77 -8.18 -14.10 1.30
N ALA A 78 -8.73 -15.15 0.68
CA ALA A 78 -8.03 -15.89 -0.37
C ALA A 78 -7.82 -15.06 -1.64
N ALA A 79 -8.79 -14.21 -1.99
CA ALA A 79 -8.63 -13.28 -3.10
C ALA A 79 -7.54 -12.25 -2.85
N LEU A 80 -7.45 -11.69 -1.63
CA LEU A 80 -6.42 -10.73 -1.23
C LEU A 80 -5.01 -11.30 -1.45
N ILE A 81 -4.75 -12.53 -0.99
CA ILE A 81 -3.43 -13.16 -1.15
C ILE A 81 -3.09 -13.38 -2.64
N ARG A 82 -4.06 -13.76 -3.48
CA ARG A 82 -3.81 -14.04 -4.91
C ARG A 82 -3.49 -12.79 -5.76
N VAL A 83 -4.00 -11.63 -5.37
CA VAL A 83 -3.91 -10.39 -6.16
C VAL A 83 -2.88 -9.39 -5.64
N THR A 84 -2.30 -9.68 -4.48
CA THR A 84 -1.17 -8.96 -3.92
C THR A 84 0.10 -9.47 -4.57
#